data_AF-A0A150AMQ7-F1
#
_entry.id   AF-A0A150AMQ7-F1
#
_cell.length_a   1.000
_cell.length_b   1.000
_cell.length_c   1.000
_cell.angle_alpha   90.00
_cell.angle_beta   90.00
_cell.angle_gamma   90.00
#
_symmetry.space_group_name_H-M   'P 1'
#
loop_
_entity.id
_entity.type
_entity.pdbx_description
1 polymer ?
#
loop_
_entity_poly.entity_id
_entity_poly.type
_entity_poly.pdbx_seq_one_letter_code
_entity_poly.pdbx_strand_id
1 'polypeptide(L)'
;MLKLNLLSNQLLDIKFTMMRKDIIFLFVLLLNNTFVFCQVEKDKPADNYIYPPNSYNNYEGLTPKESWDIHKAAYIKQLKSKGSTGEEYDKSLLEYEKQKEEFLTQVKEQNRIAEVQREKDDELRKQHAIQREKDAELRKKSQAWREHSEDILIKNITLSNKSNGSKPITFDVPTKTTLYIGVRAHIRSGNVSIEIFNPKGIKEGELSLKYQPNSNENSDGPEYTSGALNKTISNTDVGEWQIKISSQKSNGNIAMSVAQSIKPTVDE
;
A
#
# COMPACT_ATOMS: atom_id res chain seq x y z
N MET A 1 -19.41 33.72 18.90
CA MET A 1 -19.36 32.67 17.84
C MET A 1 -18.72 33.14 16.52
N LEU A 2 -17.99 34.26 16.48
CA LEU A 2 -17.33 34.80 15.28
C LEU A 2 -15.79 34.71 15.31
N LYS A 3 -15.20 34.30 16.45
CA LYS A 3 -13.73 34.21 16.62
C LYS A 3 -13.12 32.85 16.24
N LEU A 4 -13.91 31.79 16.02
CA LEU A 4 -13.37 30.48 15.63
C LEU A 4 -13.13 30.32 14.11
N ASN A 5 -13.87 31.03 13.25
CA ASN A 5 -13.71 30.91 11.79
C ASN A 5 -12.47 31.63 11.24
N LEU A 6 -11.92 32.62 11.97
CA LEU A 6 -10.73 33.34 11.52
C LEU A 6 -9.43 32.53 11.69
N LEU A 7 -9.39 31.63 12.69
CA LEU A 7 -8.23 30.77 12.97
C LEU A 7 -8.11 29.59 12.00
N SER A 8 -9.24 29.11 11.45
CA SER A 8 -9.24 28.00 10.48
C SER A 8 -8.61 28.39 9.13
N ASN A 9 -8.88 29.61 8.65
CA ASN A 9 -8.40 30.04 7.34
C ASN A 9 -6.90 30.37 7.35
N GLN A 10 -6.34 30.86 8.47
CA GLN A 10 -4.90 31.08 8.57
C GLN A 10 -4.09 29.77 8.68
N LEU A 11 -4.67 28.71 9.25
CA LEU A 11 -4.03 27.40 9.34
C LEU A 11 -3.97 26.66 7.99
N LEU A 12 -4.91 26.97 7.07
CA LEU A 12 -4.96 26.41 5.72
C LEU A 12 -3.92 27.06 4.80
N ASP A 13 -3.72 28.37 4.88
CA ASP A 13 -2.69 29.08 4.10
C ASP A 13 -1.26 28.66 4.50
N ILE A 14 -1.02 28.38 5.78
CA ILE A 14 0.30 27.91 6.26
C ILE A 14 0.61 26.51 5.70
N LYS A 15 -0.39 25.61 5.63
CA LYS A 15 -0.20 24.26 5.05
C LYS A 15 0.01 24.31 3.53
N PHE A 16 -0.68 25.21 2.83
CA PHE A 16 -0.54 25.33 1.37
C PHE A 16 0.82 25.92 0.96
N THR A 17 1.37 26.82 1.79
CA THR A 17 2.68 27.41 1.56
C THR A 17 3.84 26.45 1.89
N MET A 18 3.67 25.56 2.87
CA MET A 18 4.64 24.49 3.16
C MET A 18 4.71 23.44 2.04
N MET A 19 3.56 22.99 1.52
CA MET A 19 3.52 21.92 0.51
C MET A 19 4.13 22.34 -0.84
N ARG A 20 4.09 23.64 -1.18
CA ARG A 20 4.76 24.18 -2.38
C ARG A 20 6.29 24.20 -2.28
N LYS A 21 6.87 24.32 -1.08
CA LYS A 21 8.34 24.33 -0.91
C LYS A 21 8.92 22.92 -0.99
N ASP A 22 8.20 21.91 -0.50
CA ASP A 22 8.66 20.51 -0.54
C ASP A 22 8.64 19.92 -1.95
N ILE A 23 7.68 20.33 -2.80
CA ILE A 23 7.60 19.90 -4.20
C ILE A 23 8.74 20.53 -5.04
N ILE A 24 9.13 21.77 -4.75
CA ILE A 24 10.27 22.41 -5.42
C ILE A 24 11.58 21.77 -4.97
N PHE A 25 11.69 21.36 -3.70
CA PHE A 25 12.87 20.64 -3.20
C PHE A 25 13.02 19.25 -3.85
N LEU A 26 11.93 18.54 -4.10
CA LEU A 26 11.94 17.24 -4.78
C LEU A 26 12.40 17.36 -6.25
N PHE A 27 12.03 18.44 -6.94
CA PHE A 27 12.44 18.69 -8.33
C PHE A 27 13.93 19.10 -8.44
N VAL A 28 14.46 19.85 -7.46
CA VAL A 28 15.89 20.19 -7.39
C VAL A 28 16.75 18.95 -7.04
N LEU A 29 16.23 17.99 -6.28
CA LEU A 29 16.90 16.71 -6.00
C LEU A 29 16.91 15.75 -7.21
N LEU A 30 15.90 15.82 -8.08
CA LEU A 30 15.84 14.99 -9.30
C LEU A 30 16.73 15.54 -10.42
N LEU A 31 16.84 16.87 -10.58
CA LEU A 31 17.71 17.46 -11.61
C LEU A 31 19.21 17.36 -11.29
N ASN A 32 19.59 17.15 -10.03
CA ASN A 32 20.97 16.88 -9.63
C ASN A 32 21.39 15.40 -9.78
N ASN A 33 20.46 14.49 -10.09
CA ASN A 33 20.79 13.06 -10.30
C ASN A 33 21.00 12.66 -11.78
N THR A 34 20.69 13.55 -12.73
CA THR A 34 20.87 13.27 -14.16
C THR A 34 22.31 13.44 -14.69
N PHE A 35 23.30 13.66 -13.81
CA PHE A 35 24.70 13.90 -14.21
C PHE A 35 25.75 12.91 -13.66
N VAL A 36 25.36 11.70 -13.24
CA VAL A 36 26.33 10.64 -12.86
C VAL A 36 26.00 9.29 -13.51
N PHE A 37 25.62 9.32 -14.78
CA PHE A 37 25.95 8.24 -15.71
C PHE A 37 26.75 8.81 -16.88
N CYS A 38 27.78 9.59 -16.57
CA CYS A 38 28.96 9.53 -17.42
C CYS A 38 29.46 8.09 -17.33
N GLN A 39 29.25 7.33 -18.40
CA GLN A 39 30.19 6.28 -18.74
C GLN A 39 31.56 6.96 -18.79
N VAL A 40 32.28 6.91 -17.68
CA VAL A 40 33.70 7.17 -17.66
C VAL A 40 34.27 6.25 -18.72
N GLU A 41 34.79 6.85 -19.80
CA GLU A 41 35.65 6.16 -20.74
C GLU A 41 36.60 5.28 -19.93
N LYS A 42 36.78 4.03 -20.35
CA LYS A 42 37.80 3.15 -19.78
C LYS A 42 39.17 3.69 -20.15
N ASP A 43 39.52 4.86 -19.61
CA ASP A 43 40.89 5.26 -19.44
C ASP A 43 41.51 4.15 -18.60
N LYS A 44 42.53 3.53 -19.19
CA LYS A 44 43.40 2.61 -18.47
C LYS A 44 43.72 3.30 -17.13
N PRO A 45 43.45 2.67 -15.99
CA PRO A 45 43.80 3.27 -14.71
C PRO A 45 45.27 3.67 -14.83
N ALA A 46 45.57 4.95 -14.60
CA ALA A 46 46.95 5.41 -14.52
C ALA A 46 47.67 4.43 -13.58
N ASP A 47 48.90 4.01 -13.93
CA ASP A 47 49.69 3.00 -13.20
C ASP A 47 49.96 3.34 -11.71
N ASN A 48 49.35 4.42 -11.20
CA ASN A 48 49.38 4.90 -9.83
C ASN A 48 48.03 4.79 -9.08
N TYR A 49 47.05 4.01 -9.54
CA TYR A 49 45.88 3.69 -8.72
C TYR A 49 46.24 2.67 -7.63
N ILE A 50 46.43 3.17 -6.41
CA ILE A 50 46.84 2.39 -5.23
C ILE A 50 45.68 1.53 -4.66
N TYR A 51 44.45 1.69 -5.15
CA TYR A 51 43.30 0.93 -4.65
C TYR A 51 42.80 -0.12 -5.66
N PRO A 52 42.68 -1.40 -5.25
CA PRO A 52 42.11 -2.42 -6.11
C PRO A 52 40.61 -2.18 -6.34
N PRO A 53 40.11 -2.42 -7.56
CA PRO A 53 38.70 -2.24 -7.89
C PRO A 53 37.83 -3.30 -7.18
N ASN A 54 37.04 -2.84 -6.22
CA ASN A 54 35.72 -3.37 -5.84
C ASN A 54 35.54 -4.91 -5.76
N SER A 55 36.49 -5.63 -5.15
CA SER A 55 36.41 -7.08 -4.90
C SER A 55 35.81 -7.42 -3.51
N TYR A 56 34.86 -6.63 -3.01
CA TYR A 56 34.44 -6.65 -1.60
C TYR A 56 33.47 -7.77 -1.18
N ASN A 57 33.02 -8.64 -2.08
CA ASN A 57 31.94 -9.58 -1.75
C ASN A 57 32.35 -11.03 -1.47
N ASN A 58 33.65 -11.39 -1.50
CA ASN A 58 34.03 -12.80 -1.29
C ASN A 58 35.43 -13.08 -0.69
N TYR A 59 36.13 -12.07 -0.20
CA TYR A 59 37.30 -12.28 0.67
C TYR A 59 36.83 -12.16 2.12
N GLU A 60 37.31 -13.04 3.01
CA GLU A 60 37.31 -12.77 4.45
C GLU A 60 37.86 -11.36 4.64
N GLY A 61 36.97 -10.41 4.88
CA GLY A 61 37.24 -9.00 4.65
C GLY A 61 38.38 -8.53 5.54
N LEU A 62 39.24 -7.68 5.00
CA LEU A 62 40.28 -6.99 5.75
C LEU A 62 39.68 -6.45 7.05
N THR A 63 40.28 -6.81 8.18
CA THR A 63 39.90 -6.21 9.46
C THR A 63 40.07 -4.69 9.36
N PRO A 64 39.34 -3.90 10.18
CA PRO A 64 39.52 -2.45 10.19
C PRO A 64 40.98 -2.04 10.43
N LYS A 65 41.73 -2.86 11.17
CA LYS A 65 43.17 -2.67 11.40
C LYS A 65 43.99 -2.94 10.14
N GLU A 66 43.77 -4.05 9.44
CA GLU A 66 44.48 -4.36 8.20
C GLU A 66 44.17 -3.33 7.10
N SER A 67 42.92 -2.87 7.02
CA SER A 67 42.51 -1.78 6.15
C SER A 67 43.28 -0.49 6.48
N TRP A 68 43.36 -0.13 7.76
CA TRP A 68 44.15 1.01 8.21
C TRP A 68 45.64 0.86 7.88
N ASP A 69 46.22 -0.32 8.07
CA ASP A 69 47.64 -0.56 7.81
C ASP A 69 47.98 -0.41 6.31
N ILE A 70 47.08 -0.83 5.43
CA ILE A 70 47.18 -0.61 3.98
C ILE A 70 47.10 0.89 3.66
N HIS A 71 46.13 1.59 4.24
CA HIS A 71 45.95 3.04 4.10
C HIS A 71 47.19 3.82 4.58
N LYS A 72 47.75 3.45 5.73
CA LYS A 72 48.97 4.03 6.29
C LYS A 72 50.18 3.78 5.38
N ALA A 73 50.34 2.56 4.85
CA ALA A 73 51.43 2.25 3.94
C ALA A 73 51.35 3.06 2.64
N ALA A 74 50.14 3.27 2.10
CA ALA A 74 49.90 4.14 0.95
C ALA A 74 50.24 5.60 1.26
N TYR A 75 49.82 6.11 2.42
CA TYR A 75 50.09 7.48 2.86
C TYR A 75 51.59 7.75 3.02
N ILE A 76 52.34 6.81 3.61
CA ILE A 76 53.81 6.90 3.71
C ILE A 76 54.47 7.01 2.34
N LYS A 77 54.03 6.21 1.36
CA LYS A 77 54.55 6.29 -0.03
C LYS A 77 54.26 7.65 -0.65
N GLN A 78 53.07 8.20 -0.41
CA GLN A 78 52.68 9.52 -0.91
C GLN A 78 53.54 10.63 -0.32
N LEU A 79 53.79 10.64 1.00
CA LEU A 79 54.66 11.64 1.63
C LEU A 79 56.08 11.59 1.07
N LYS A 80 56.64 10.39 0.87
CA LYS A 80 57.96 10.22 0.26
C LYS A 80 58.04 10.78 -1.16
N SER A 81 57.01 10.58 -1.98
CA SER A 81 56.96 11.12 -3.35
C SER A 81 56.89 12.65 -3.42
N LYS A 82 56.40 13.32 -2.38
CA LYS A 82 56.27 14.78 -2.31
C LYS A 82 57.56 15.49 -1.89
N GLY A 83 58.60 14.75 -1.51
CA GLY A 83 59.87 15.32 -1.05
C GLY A 83 59.77 16.10 0.26
N SER A 84 58.80 15.76 1.13
CA SER A 84 58.63 16.40 2.44
C SER A 84 59.91 16.32 3.27
N THR A 85 60.25 17.41 3.95
CA THR A 85 61.39 17.45 4.87
C THR A 85 61.14 16.55 6.09
N GLY A 86 62.19 16.11 6.79
CA GLY A 86 62.07 15.15 7.89
C GLY A 86 61.09 15.57 8.99
N GLU A 87 61.12 16.84 9.40
CA GLU A 87 60.22 17.37 10.44
C GLU A 87 58.75 17.43 9.99
N GLU A 88 58.50 17.80 8.73
CA GLU A 88 57.15 17.83 8.15
C GLU A 88 56.57 16.43 7.96
N TYR A 89 57.42 15.46 7.61
CA TYR A 89 57.07 14.05 7.47
C TYR A 89 56.61 13.48 8.81
N ASP A 90 57.39 13.67 9.88
CA ASP A 90 57.09 13.13 11.20
C ASP A 90 55.80 13.76 11.78
N LYS A 91 55.64 15.08 11.60
CA LYS A 91 54.42 15.78 12.02
C LYS A 91 53.18 15.27 11.29
N SER A 92 53.28 15.04 9.99
CA SER A 92 52.18 14.54 9.16
C SER A 92 51.82 13.09 9.50
N LEU A 93 52.81 12.24 9.76
CA LEU A 93 52.59 10.85 10.17
C LEU A 93 51.95 10.75 11.56
N LEU A 94 52.35 11.63 12.49
CA LEU A 94 51.77 11.70 13.83
C LEU A 94 50.29 12.11 13.78
N GLU A 95 49.96 13.13 12.98
CA GLU A 95 48.57 13.56 12.79
C GLU A 95 47.73 12.46 12.12
N TYR A 96 48.31 11.74 11.16
CA TYR A 96 47.63 10.62 10.51
C TYR A 96 47.33 9.47 11.48
N GLU A 97 48.27 9.11 12.35
CA GLU A 97 48.03 8.10 13.39
C GLU A 97 46.96 8.51 14.40
N LYS A 98 46.81 9.81 14.67
CA LYS A 98 45.72 10.32 15.51
C LYS A 98 44.34 10.04 14.88
N GLN A 99 44.23 10.09 13.55
CA GLN A 99 42.99 9.77 12.82
C GLN A 99 42.63 8.28 12.86
N LYS A 100 43.56 7.39 13.24
CA LYS A 100 43.31 5.95 13.36
C LYS A 100 42.20 5.63 14.35
N GLU A 101 42.25 6.25 15.52
CA GLU A 101 41.26 5.99 16.58
C GLU A 101 39.87 6.47 16.17
N GLU A 102 39.79 7.61 15.48
CA GLU A 102 38.55 8.12 14.89
C GLU A 102 38.01 7.16 13.83
N PHE A 103 38.86 6.67 12.93
CA PHE A 103 38.50 5.68 11.92
C PHE A 103 37.97 4.37 12.54
N LEU A 104 38.71 3.80 13.50
CA LEU A 104 38.29 2.56 14.17
C LEU A 104 36.96 2.74 14.93
N THR A 105 36.74 3.92 15.52
CA THR A 105 35.48 4.25 16.20
C THR A 105 34.31 4.35 15.22
N GLN A 106 34.51 5.02 14.08
CA GLN A 106 33.49 5.12 13.04
C GLN A 106 33.11 3.75 12.47
N VAL A 107 34.09 2.89 12.19
CA VAL A 107 33.82 1.53 11.68
C VAL A 107 33.07 0.68 12.69
N LYS A 108 33.42 0.76 13.98
CA LYS A 108 32.68 0.07 15.05
C LYS A 108 31.22 0.53 15.11
N GLU A 109 30.98 1.84 15.02
CA GLU A 109 29.63 2.39 15.07
C GLU A 109 28.81 2.01 13.83
N GLN A 110 29.41 2.04 12.64
CA GLN A 110 28.76 1.56 11.41
C GLN A 110 28.38 0.08 11.51
N ASN A 111 29.27 -0.77 12.02
CA ASN A 111 28.98 -2.18 12.23
C ASN A 111 27.83 -2.39 13.23
N ARG A 112 27.79 -1.60 14.31
CA ARG A 112 26.70 -1.62 15.29
C ARG A 112 25.36 -1.24 14.65
N ILE A 113 25.33 -0.19 13.83
CA ILE A 113 24.12 0.24 13.11
C ILE A 113 23.69 -0.84 12.10
N ALA A 114 24.63 -1.43 11.36
CA ALA A 114 24.34 -2.49 10.40
C ALA A 114 23.73 -3.73 11.07
N GLU A 115 24.23 -4.10 12.26
CA GLU A 115 23.67 -5.21 13.03
C GLU A 115 22.22 -4.94 13.46
N VAL A 116 21.96 -3.74 14.00
CA VAL A 116 20.60 -3.32 14.37
C VAL A 116 19.66 -3.33 13.16
N GLN A 117 20.15 -2.94 11.98
CA GLN A 117 19.35 -2.98 10.77
C GLN A 117 19.06 -4.42 10.32
N ARG A 118 20.04 -5.31 10.38
CA ARG A 118 19.84 -6.75 10.09
C ARG A 118 18.78 -7.37 10.99
N GLU A 119 18.81 -7.07 12.28
CA GLU A 119 17.83 -7.56 13.25
C GLU A 119 16.41 -7.08 12.91
N LYS A 120 16.26 -5.78 12.58
CA LYS A 120 14.97 -5.22 12.13
C LYS A 120 14.47 -5.88 10.85
N ASP A 121 15.35 -6.11 9.89
CA ASP A 121 15.01 -6.75 8.62
C ASP A 121 14.60 -8.22 8.83
N ASP A 122 15.24 -8.93 9.76
CA ASP A 122 14.84 -10.29 10.18
C ASP A 122 13.46 -10.33 10.82
N GLU A 123 13.18 -9.37 11.70
CA GLU A 123 11.88 -9.26 12.36
C GLU A 123 10.77 -8.95 11.34
N LEU A 124 11.03 -8.03 10.41
CA LEU A 124 10.12 -7.71 9.31
C LEU A 124 9.87 -8.93 8.40
N ARG A 125 10.90 -9.71 8.09
CA ARG A 125 10.77 -10.96 7.32
C ARG A 125 9.86 -11.97 8.03
N LYS A 126 9.96 -12.10 9.36
CA LYS A 126 9.07 -12.97 10.15
C LYS A 126 7.62 -12.48 10.09
N GLN A 127 7.38 -11.17 10.21
CA GLN A 127 6.03 -10.61 10.09
C GLN A 127 5.41 -10.86 8.71
N HIS A 128 6.18 -10.65 7.64
CA HIS A 128 5.72 -10.94 6.28
C HIS A 128 5.46 -12.44 6.05
N ALA A 129 6.21 -13.34 6.68
CA ALA A 129 5.93 -14.78 6.61
C ALA A 129 4.57 -15.11 7.23
N ILE A 130 4.29 -14.59 8.43
CA ILE A 130 2.99 -14.78 9.11
C ILE A 130 1.84 -14.21 8.26
N GLN A 131 2.02 -13.03 7.66
CA GLN A 131 0.99 -12.43 6.82
C GLN A 131 0.71 -13.28 5.57
N ARG A 132 1.75 -13.80 4.91
CA ARG A 132 1.57 -14.69 3.75
C ARG A 132 0.80 -15.97 4.09
N GLU A 133 1.02 -16.53 5.27
CA GLU A 133 0.30 -17.70 5.75
C GLU A 133 -1.20 -17.39 5.98
N LYS A 134 -1.51 -16.28 6.67
CA LYS A 134 -2.90 -15.82 6.84
C LYS A 134 -3.61 -15.59 5.50
N ASP A 135 -2.93 -14.96 4.55
CA ASP A 135 -3.48 -14.72 3.22
C ASP A 135 -3.70 -16.05 2.47
N ALA A 136 -2.82 -17.03 2.63
CA ALA A 136 -2.97 -18.35 2.03
C ALA A 136 -4.19 -19.11 2.61
N GLU A 137 -4.40 -19.06 3.92
CA GLU A 137 -5.60 -19.62 4.55
C GLU A 137 -6.88 -18.95 4.05
N LEU A 138 -6.87 -17.61 3.95
CA LEU A 138 -8.01 -16.85 3.44
C LEU A 138 -8.34 -17.24 1.99
N ARG A 139 -7.31 -17.47 1.16
CA ARG A 139 -7.48 -17.97 -0.23
C ARG A 139 -8.10 -19.36 -0.24
N LYS A 140 -7.61 -20.29 0.59
CA LYS A 140 -8.18 -21.66 0.70
C LYS A 140 -9.65 -21.62 1.11
N LYS A 141 -9.98 -20.81 2.13
CA LYS A 141 -11.38 -20.58 2.53
C LYS A 141 -12.17 -20.04 1.35
N SER A 142 -11.73 -18.95 0.73
CA SER A 142 -12.43 -18.36 -0.42
C SER A 142 -12.61 -19.33 -1.59
N GLN A 143 -11.67 -20.25 -1.82
CA GLN A 143 -11.78 -21.26 -2.86
C GLN A 143 -12.84 -22.32 -2.49
N ALA A 144 -12.79 -22.87 -1.28
CA ALA A 144 -13.81 -23.80 -0.80
C ALA A 144 -15.22 -23.17 -0.87
N TRP A 145 -15.32 -21.88 -0.54
CA TRP A 145 -16.55 -21.11 -0.69
C TRP A 145 -17.07 -21.08 -2.13
N ARG A 146 -16.20 -20.89 -3.13
CA ARG A 146 -16.58 -20.90 -4.55
C ARG A 146 -16.96 -22.29 -5.05
N GLU A 147 -16.26 -23.32 -4.60
CA GLU A 147 -16.54 -24.71 -4.98
C GLU A 147 -17.89 -25.19 -4.39
N HIS A 148 -18.30 -24.63 -3.25
CA HIS A 148 -19.56 -24.96 -2.58
C HIS A 148 -20.63 -23.88 -2.71
N SER A 149 -20.53 -23.00 -3.70
CA SER A 149 -21.55 -21.98 -3.97
C SER A 149 -21.99 -22.00 -5.43
N GLU A 150 -23.29 -21.93 -5.66
CA GLU A 150 -23.86 -21.73 -6.99
C GLU A 150 -24.49 -20.34 -7.06
N ASP A 151 -24.09 -19.55 -8.05
CA ASP A 151 -24.72 -18.25 -8.32
C ASP A 151 -26.09 -18.46 -8.97
N ILE A 152 -27.16 -18.06 -8.28
CA ILE A 152 -28.55 -18.18 -8.77
C ILE A 152 -28.98 -16.90 -9.50
N LEU A 153 -28.45 -15.75 -9.08
CA LEU A 153 -28.79 -14.46 -9.66
C LEU A 153 -27.56 -13.56 -9.67
N ILE A 154 -27.20 -13.03 -10.85
CA ILE A 154 -26.28 -11.90 -10.98
C ILE A 154 -26.98 -10.86 -11.84
N LYS A 155 -27.18 -9.65 -11.31
CA LYS A 155 -27.92 -8.61 -12.02
C LYS A 155 -27.36 -7.22 -11.78
N ASN A 156 -27.19 -6.48 -12.87
CA ASN A 156 -26.81 -5.07 -12.86
C ASN A 156 -27.99 -4.24 -13.35
N ILE A 157 -28.31 -3.17 -12.64
CA ILE A 157 -29.47 -2.31 -12.90
C ILE A 157 -29.00 -0.87 -12.91
N THR A 158 -29.21 -0.20 -14.04
CA THR A 158 -29.00 1.24 -14.15
C THR A 158 -30.29 1.95 -13.79
N LEU A 159 -30.22 2.79 -12.77
CA LEU A 159 -31.29 3.70 -12.38
C LEU A 159 -31.24 4.93 -13.27
N SER A 160 -32.34 5.22 -13.93
CA SER A 160 -32.56 6.48 -14.64
C SER A 160 -33.55 7.33 -13.83
N ASN A 161 -33.49 8.66 -13.96
CA ASN A 161 -34.23 9.66 -13.17
C ASN A 161 -35.78 9.58 -13.30
N LYS A 162 -36.33 8.48 -13.79
CA LYS A 162 -37.76 8.18 -13.85
C LYS A 162 -38.17 7.49 -12.56
N SER A 163 -39.24 7.98 -11.92
CA SER A 163 -39.84 7.29 -10.78
C SER A 163 -40.60 6.06 -11.29
N ASN A 164 -39.90 4.94 -11.37
CA ASN A 164 -40.53 3.67 -11.72
C ASN A 164 -40.53 2.79 -10.48
N GLY A 165 -41.71 2.39 -10.03
CA GLY A 165 -41.84 1.18 -9.21
C GLY A 165 -41.34 0.04 -10.08
N SER A 166 -40.09 -0.37 -9.88
CA SER A 166 -39.52 -1.46 -10.66
C SER A 166 -40.27 -2.75 -10.31
N LYS A 167 -40.50 -3.60 -11.32
CA LYS A 167 -41.03 -4.94 -11.06
C LYS A 167 -40.06 -5.65 -10.10
N PRO A 168 -40.56 -6.34 -9.06
CA PRO A 168 -39.71 -7.14 -8.19
C PRO A 168 -38.86 -8.11 -9.02
N ILE A 169 -37.61 -8.29 -8.61
CA ILE A 169 -36.70 -9.25 -9.22
C ILE A 169 -36.88 -10.53 -8.44
N THR A 170 -37.35 -11.56 -9.11
CA THR A 170 -37.61 -12.86 -8.49
C THR A 170 -36.49 -13.84 -8.78
N PHE A 171 -36.27 -14.78 -7.86
CA PHE A 171 -35.37 -15.92 -8.03
C PHE A 171 -35.87 -17.10 -7.20
N ASP A 172 -35.73 -18.31 -7.71
CA ASP A 172 -36.23 -19.53 -7.05
C ASP A 172 -35.15 -20.20 -6.20
N VAL A 173 -35.57 -20.69 -5.03
CA VAL A 173 -34.72 -21.46 -4.11
C VAL A 173 -35.32 -22.86 -4.00
N PRO A 174 -34.74 -23.88 -4.67
CA PRO A 174 -35.38 -25.19 -4.85
C PRO A 174 -35.30 -26.07 -3.60
N THR A 175 -34.32 -25.85 -2.73
CA THR A 175 -34.10 -26.66 -1.52
C THR A 175 -33.68 -25.78 -0.35
N LYS A 176 -33.88 -26.27 0.88
CA LYS A 176 -33.44 -25.55 2.08
C LYS A 176 -31.92 -25.47 2.12
N THR A 177 -31.39 -24.27 1.96
CA THR A 177 -29.95 -24.02 1.91
C THR A 177 -29.59 -22.74 2.66
N THR A 178 -28.31 -22.37 2.67
CA THR A 178 -27.84 -21.05 3.07
C THR A 178 -27.75 -20.17 1.83
N LEU A 179 -28.41 -19.01 1.86
CA LEU A 179 -28.32 -17.99 0.82
C LEU A 179 -27.34 -16.90 1.21
N TYR A 180 -26.56 -16.46 0.23
CA TYR A 180 -25.66 -15.32 0.30
C TYR A 180 -26.15 -14.26 -0.68
N ILE A 181 -26.68 -13.17 -0.14
CA ILE A 181 -27.24 -12.08 -0.93
C ILE A 181 -26.33 -10.86 -0.76
N GLY A 182 -25.72 -10.44 -1.87
CA GLY A 182 -24.90 -9.24 -1.95
C GLY A 182 -25.59 -8.19 -2.82
N VAL A 183 -25.75 -6.99 -2.31
CA VAL A 183 -26.25 -5.83 -3.05
C VAL A 183 -25.28 -4.68 -2.85
N ARG A 184 -24.85 -4.06 -3.93
CA ARG A 184 -24.04 -2.84 -3.94
C ARG A 184 -24.73 -1.81 -4.80
N ALA A 185 -24.83 -0.59 -4.29
CA ALA A 185 -25.50 0.48 -4.99
C ALA A 185 -24.70 1.78 -4.91
N HIS A 186 -24.68 2.49 -6.02
CA HIS A 186 -24.06 3.80 -6.18
C HIS A 186 -25.09 4.74 -6.80
N ILE A 187 -25.46 5.80 -6.09
CA ILE A 187 -26.45 6.78 -6.57
C ILE A 187 -25.82 8.17 -6.66
N ARG A 188 -26.13 8.89 -7.73
CA ARG A 188 -25.72 10.27 -8.01
C ARG A 188 -26.83 11.29 -7.72
N SER A 189 -28.06 10.82 -7.51
CA SER A 189 -29.21 11.64 -7.16
C SER A 189 -30.33 10.81 -6.53
N GLY A 190 -31.29 11.47 -5.90
CA GLY A 190 -32.53 10.88 -5.41
C GLY A 190 -32.35 9.92 -4.23
N ASN A 191 -33.36 9.07 -4.02
CA ASN A 191 -33.40 8.10 -2.93
C ASN A 191 -33.71 6.69 -3.47
N VAL A 192 -33.02 5.68 -2.96
CA VAL A 192 -33.22 4.28 -3.34
C VAL A 192 -33.39 3.44 -2.09
N SER A 193 -34.41 2.59 -2.07
CA SER A 193 -34.59 1.54 -1.07
C SER A 193 -34.64 0.18 -1.76
N ILE A 194 -33.87 -0.77 -1.25
CA ILE A 194 -33.74 -2.13 -1.77
C ILE A 194 -34.13 -3.07 -0.63
N GLU A 195 -35.18 -3.85 -0.83
CA GLU A 195 -35.74 -4.76 0.17
C GLU A 195 -35.70 -6.20 -0.32
N ILE A 196 -35.39 -7.13 0.57
CA ILE A 196 -35.33 -8.57 0.29
C ILE A 196 -36.49 -9.24 1.03
N PHE A 197 -37.31 -10.00 0.32
CA PHE A 197 -38.46 -10.73 0.86
C PHE A 197 -38.31 -12.24 0.63
N ASN A 198 -38.70 -13.02 1.64
CA ASN A 198 -38.80 -14.47 1.54
C ASN A 198 -40.11 -14.90 0.83
N PRO A 199 -40.31 -16.20 0.52
CA PRO A 199 -41.48 -16.69 -0.20
C PRO A 199 -42.81 -16.49 0.55
N LYS A 200 -42.75 -16.24 1.86
CA LYS A 200 -43.92 -15.90 2.70
C LYS A 200 -44.25 -14.41 2.68
N GLY A 201 -43.47 -13.60 1.95
CA GLY A 201 -43.60 -12.15 1.89
C GLY A 201 -43.04 -11.41 3.11
N ILE A 202 -42.25 -12.07 3.96
CA ILE A 202 -41.62 -11.45 5.14
C ILE A 202 -40.30 -10.79 4.71
N LYS A 203 -40.05 -9.56 5.18
CA LYS A 203 -38.82 -8.81 4.88
C LYS A 203 -37.63 -9.35 5.69
N GLU A 204 -36.57 -9.72 4.98
CA GLU A 204 -35.35 -10.31 5.55
C GLU A 204 -34.15 -9.33 5.57
N GLY A 205 -34.21 -8.29 4.74
CA GLY A 205 -33.14 -7.28 4.64
C GLY A 205 -33.58 -6.02 3.92
N GLU A 206 -32.88 -4.92 4.21
CA GLU A 206 -33.12 -3.60 3.62
C GLU A 206 -31.80 -2.83 3.45
N LEU A 207 -31.67 -2.11 2.34
CA LEU A 207 -30.66 -1.08 2.10
C LEU A 207 -31.35 0.19 1.62
N SER A 208 -31.20 1.28 2.38
CA SER A 208 -31.76 2.57 2.03
C SER A 208 -30.65 3.60 1.83
N LEU A 209 -30.58 4.17 0.63
CA LEU A 209 -29.61 5.18 0.21
C LEU A 209 -30.31 6.49 -0.12
N LYS A 210 -29.78 7.58 0.43
CA LYS A 210 -30.24 8.94 0.17
C LYS A 210 -29.06 9.76 -0.31
N TYR A 211 -29.15 10.30 -1.52
CA TYR A 211 -28.14 11.23 -2.01
C TYR A 211 -28.21 12.53 -1.22
N GLN A 212 -27.07 12.97 -0.70
CA GLN A 212 -26.89 14.25 -0.03
C GLN A 212 -25.82 15.02 -0.80
N PRO A 213 -26.18 16.13 -1.47
CA PRO A 213 -25.18 16.97 -2.11
C PRO A 213 -24.29 17.61 -1.05
N ASN A 214 -22.98 17.47 -1.18
CA ASN A 214 -21.99 18.17 -0.38
C ASN A 214 -22.06 19.64 -0.78
N SER A 215 -22.23 20.49 0.23
CA SER A 215 -22.21 21.95 0.05
C SER A 215 -20.81 22.52 -0.24
N ASN A 216 -19.78 21.67 -0.33
CA ASN A 216 -18.40 22.11 -0.56
C ASN A 216 -18.11 22.12 -2.07
N GLU A 217 -18.26 23.29 -2.69
CA GLU A 217 -18.11 23.55 -4.13
C GLU A 217 -16.72 23.23 -4.72
N ASN A 218 -15.75 22.80 -3.91
CA ASN A 218 -14.35 22.63 -4.33
C ASN A 218 -13.89 21.18 -4.54
N SER A 219 -14.77 20.18 -4.51
CA SER A 219 -14.39 18.80 -4.86
C SER A 219 -14.65 18.52 -6.34
N ASP A 220 -13.60 18.48 -7.15
CA ASP A 220 -13.63 18.06 -8.58
C ASP A 220 -14.02 16.58 -8.79
N GLY A 221 -14.42 15.86 -7.73
CA GLY A 221 -14.80 14.45 -7.80
C GLY A 221 -16.28 14.27 -8.18
N PRO A 222 -16.63 13.22 -8.96
CA PRO A 222 -18.02 12.89 -9.20
C PRO A 222 -18.68 12.56 -7.85
N GLU A 223 -19.73 13.29 -7.50
CA GLU A 223 -20.41 13.09 -6.25
C GLU A 223 -21.39 11.92 -6.34
N TYR A 224 -21.22 10.93 -5.46
CA TYR A 224 -22.14 9.81 -5.36
C TYR A 224 -22.23 9.31 -3.91
N THR A 225 -23.40 8.81 -3.55
CA THR A 225 -23.63 8.06 -2.31
C THR A 225 -23.56 6.57 -2.63
N SER A 226 -22.75 5.84 -1.86
CA SER A 226 -22.61 4.39 -2.01
C SER A 226 -23.10 3.67 -0.77
N GLY A 227 -23.59 2.44 -0.96
CA GLY A 227 -23.76 1.51 0.14
C GLY A 227 -23.81 0.08 -0.33
N ALA A 228 -23.70 -0.82 0.64
CA ALA A 228 -23.72 -2.25 0.40
C ALA A 228 -24.56 -2.96 1.48
N LEU A 229 -25.24 -4.02 1.06
CA LEU A 229 -25.94 -4.96 1.92
C LEU A 229 -25.41 -6.35 1.61
N ASN A 230 -24.80 -6.98 2.60
CA ASN A 230 -24.40 -8.38 2.53
C ASN A 230 -25.22 -9.13 3.58
N LYS A 231 -26.05 -10.09 3.14
CA LYS A 231 -26.92 -10.87 4.01
C LYS A 231 -26.63 -12.35 3.81
N THR A 232 -26.43 -13.06 4.91
CA THR A 232 -26.41 -14.52 4.97
C THR A 232 -27.69 -14.98 5.65
N ILE A 233 -28.45 -15.85 4.99
CA ILE A 233 -29.69 -16.42 5.54
C ILE A 233 -29.52 -17.94 5.56
N SER A 234 -29.48 -18.52 6.76
CA SER A 234 -29.36 -19.96 6.96
C SER A 234 -30.74 -20.62 6.98
N ASN A 235 -30.82 -21.89 6.55
CA ASN A 235 -32.06 -22.68 6.56
C ASN A 235 -33.23 -21.95 5.84
N THR A 236 -32.95 -21.48 4.64
CA THR A 236 -33.86 -20.65 3.85
C THR A 236 -35.15 -21.38 3.48
N ASP A 237 -36.24 -20.62 3.42
CA ASP A 237 -37.52 -21.10 2.92
C ASP A 237 -37.42 -21.43 1.43
N VAL A 238 -37.97 -22.58 1.04
CA VAL A 238 -38.07 -23.03 -0.35
C VAL A 238 -39.18 -22.25 -1.06
N GLY A 239 -38.92 -21.79 -2.28
CA GLY A 239 -39.88 -21.07 -3.11
C GLY A 239 -39.29 -19.84 -3.81
N GLU A 240 -40.18 -19.00 -4.34
CA GLU A 240 -39.81 -17.77 -5.05
C GLU A 240 -39.47 -16.66 -4.05
N TRP A 241 -38.24 -16.19 -4.07
CA TRP A 241 -37.76 -15.03 -3.32
C TRP A 241 -37.83 -13.77 -4.18
N GLN A 242 -37.93 -12.60 -3.53
CA GLN A 242 -38.10 -11.34 -4.24
C GLN A 242 -37.18 -10.23 -3.71
N ILE A 243 -36.55 -9.50 -4.63
CA ILE A 243 -35.82 -8.25 -4.35
C ILE A 243 -36.61 -7.10 -4.95
N LYS A 244 -37.09 -6.21 -4.10
CA LYS A 244 -37.86 -5.03 -4.52
C LYS A 244 -36.97 -3.79 -4.48
N ILE A 245 -36.94 -3.06 -5.58
CA ILE A 245 -36.20 -1.79 -5.68
C ILE A 245 -37.19 -0.65 -5.87
N SER A 246 -37.19 0.26 -4.90
CA SER A 246 -37.98 1.47 -4.92
C SER A 246 -37.06 2.67 -5.09
N SER A 247 -37.17 3.38 -6.20
CA SER A 247 -36.36 4.58 -6.49
C SER A 247 -37.21 5.83 -6.66
N GLN A 248 -36.77 6.95 -6.09
CA GLN A 248 -37.42 8.25 -6.20
C GLN A 248 -36.45 9.27 -6.81
N LYS A 249 -36.65 9.58 -8.11
CA LYS A 249 -35.82 10.54 -8.87
C LYS A 249 -34.32 10.22 -8.81
N SER A 250 -33.99 8.93 -8.89
CA SER A 250 -32.64 8.43 -8.68
C SER A 250 -31.91 8.19 -9.99
N ASN A 251 -30.62 8.49 -9.98
CA ASN A 251 -29.69 8.12 -11.05
C ASN A 251 -28.53 7.36 -10.42
N GLY A 252 -28.12 6.24 -10.99
CA GLY A 252 -27.11 5.38 -10.37
C GLY A 252 -27.07 3.97 -10.93
N ASN A 253 -26.30 3.12 -10.28
CA ASN A 253 -26.19 1.70 -10.61
C ASN A 253 -26.36 0.85 -9.35
N ILE A 254 -27.05 -0.27 -9.50
CA ILE A 254 -27.18 -1.32 -8.49
C ILE A 254 -26.63 -2.60 -9.10
N ALA A 255 -25.69 -3.23 -8.41
CA ALA A 255 -25.20 -4.57 -8.70
C ALA A 255 -25.67 -5.50 -7.59
N MET A 256 -26.22 -6.65 -7.95
CA MET A 256 -26.64 -7.67 -6.99
C MET A 256 -26.20 -9.06 -7.42
N SER A 257 -25.91 -9.88 -6.42
CA SER A 257 -25.56 -11.28 -6.55
C SER A 257 -26.30 -12.09 -5.48
N VAL A 258 -26.88 -13.21 -5.85
CA VAL A 258 -27.41 -14.22 -4.94
C VAL A 258 -26.74 -15.54 -5.25
N ALA A 259 -26.15 -16.15 -4.24
CA ALA A 259 -25.59 -17.48 -4.30
C ALA A 259 -26.23 -18.39 -3.26
N GLN A 260 -26.40 -19.67 -3.58
CA GLN A 260 -26.75 -20.71 -2.61
C GLN A 260 -25.52 -21.54 -2.25
N SER A 261 -25.47 -22.01 -1.01
CA SER A 261 -24.55 -23.08 -0.65
C SER A 261 -25.00 -24.39 -1.29
N ILE A 262 -24.08 -25.05 -1.98
CA ILE A 262 -24.25 -26.42 -2.42
C ILE A 262 -23.72 -27.30 -1.29
N LYS A 263 -24.57 -28.10 -0.65
CA LYS A 263 -24.05 -29.18 0.19
C LYS A 263 -23.28 -30.14 -0.72
N PRO A 264 -22.02 -30.49 -0.42
CA PRO A 264 -21.36 -31.55 -1.18
C PRO A 264 -22.23 -32.80 -1.06
N THR A 265 -22.65 -33.33 -2.20
CA THR A 265 -23.14 -34.70 -2.29
C THR A 265 -21.98 -35.57 -1.85
N VAL A 266 -21.97 -35.95 -0.58
CA VAL A 266 -21.14 -37.06 -0.13
C VAL A 266 -21.84 -38.27 -0.74
N ASP A 267 -21.26 -38.83 -1.80
CA ASP A 267 -21.68 -40.12 -2.32
C ASP A 267 -21.60 -41.11 -1.13
N GLU A 268 -22.77 -41.53 -0.64
CA GLU A 268 -22.92 -42.59 0.37
C GLU A 268 -22.58 -43.96 -0.22
#